data_AF-A0A2D4GW18-F1
#
_entry.id   AF-A0A2D4GW18-F1
#
_cell.length_a   1.000
_cell.length_b   1.000
_cell.length_c   1.000
_cell.angle_alpha   90.00
_cell.angle_beta   90.00
_cell.angle_gamma   90.00
#
_symmetry.space_group_name_H-M   'P 1'
#
loop_
_entity.id
_entity.type
_entity.pdbx_description
1 polymer ?
#
loop_
_entity_poly.entity_id
_entity_poly.type
_entity_poly.pdbx_seq_one_letter_code
_entity_poly.pdbx_strand_id
1 'polypeptide(L)'
;MVPVLISTAAPVVISGEQRVNLAKSKVNQSYSQLDQDHRKRKAESRLDESPHPTGLLGIRIKEEPVSDEDPMETSIPENLNNGLVNGIHLEDSLDSINGHMPVPERVTEELRAFVGATFKKQYVLTLNELKRLFNLHLAGLPPGNLLFSGISDKTLQDMVLDVGCKQIMVPFPPQTTALPDEQKVFALWEAGDVYDQHRQILLEIFSKNYRVRRNIIQNRLAREYGEDLDKQEVDKVLKDCCVSQGGMWYLKGTVQQSTS
;
A
#
# COMPACT_ATOMS: atom_id res chain seq x y z
N MET A 1 54.84 36.44 -1.68
CA MET A 1 53.73 36.84 -2.57
C MET A 1 53.46 35.69 -3.53
N VAL A 2 52.32 35.02 -3.39
CA VAL A 2 51.82 33.97 -4.31
C VAL A 2 50.36 34.31 -4.60
N PRO A 3 49.90 34.42 -5.85
CA PRO A 3 48.50 34.70 -6.13
C PRO A 3 47.68 33.41 -6.08
N VAL A 4 46.58 33.44 -5.34
CA VAL A 4 45.53 32.41 -5.36
C VAL A 4 44.53 32.79 -6.44
N LEU A 5 44.40 31.96 -7.48
CA LEU A 5 43.36 32.08 -8.49
C LEU A 5 42.05 31.51 -7.93
N ILE A 6 41.09 32.38 -7.66
CA ILE A 6 39.72 31.99 -7.30
C ILE A 6 38.98 31.68 -8.61
N SER A 7 38.70 30.40 -8.86
CA SER A 7 37.80 29.97 -9.93
C SER A 7 36.36 30.25 -9.51
N THR A 8 35.74 31.26 -10.12
CA THR A 8 34.32 31.56 -9.95
C THR A 8 33.52 30.81 -11.02
N ALA A 9 33.00 29.64 -10.67
CA ALA A 9 32.01 28.96 -11.50
C ALA A 9 30.67 29.71 -11.36
N ALA A 10 30.31 30.47 -12.41
CA ALA A 10 29.03 31.16 -12.47
C ALA A 10 27.86 30.14 -12.49
N PRO A 11 26.75 30.39 -11.77
CA PRO A 11 25.60 29.50 -11.82
C PRO A 11 24.95 29.59 -13.20
N VAL A 12 24.90 28.46 -13.90
CA VAL A 12 24.22 28.33 -15.20
C VAL A 12 22.71 28.39 -14.94
N VAL A 13 22.11 29.56 -15.17
CA VAL A 13 20.66 29.76 -15.10
C VAL A 13 20.05 29.23 -16.41
N ILE A 14 19.41 28.07 -16.33
CA ILE A 14 18.73 27.44 -17.46
C ILE A 14 17.29 27.94 -17.51
N SER A 15 16.87 28.50 -18.66
CA SER A 15 15.50 28.98 -18.86
C SER A 15 14.48 27.83 -18.74
N GLY A 16 13.25 28.15 -18.33
CA GLY A 16 12.15 27.16 -18.24
C GLY A 16 11.93 26.41 -19.56
N GLU A 17 12.03 27.10 -20.69
CA GLU A 17 11.90 26.51 -22.02
C GLU A 17 13.05 25.54 -22.36
N GLN A 18 14.29 25.87 -21.96
CA GLN A 18 15.43 24.98 -22.14
C GLN A 18 15.30 23.70 -21.32
N ARG A 19 14.72 23.77 -20.11
CA ARG A 19 14.41 22.58 -19.30
C ARG A 19 13.38 21.68 -19.98
N VAL A 20 12.33 22.27 -20.57
CA VAL A 20 11.29 21.53 -21.29
C VAL A 20 11.85 20.86 -22.55
N ASN A 21 12.67 21.56 -23.33
CA ASN A 21 13.27 20.99 -24.55
C ASN A 21 14.29 19.89 -24.23
N LEU A 22 15.06 20.02 -23.15
CA LEU A 22 15.96 18.96 -22.69
C LEU A 22 15.18 17.71 -22.23
N ALA A 23 14.05 17.89 -21.54
CA ALA A 23 13.19 16.78 -21.14
C ALA A 23 12.58 16.06 -22.36
N LYS A 24 12.05 16.81 -23.33
CA LYS A 24 11.51 16.25 -24.58
C LYS A 24 12.57 15.46 -25.37
N SER A 25 13.78 16.01 -25.50
CA SER A 25 14.89 15.33 -26.18
C SER A 25 15.29 14.03 -25.48
N LYS A 26 15.36 14.03 -24.14
CA LYS A 26 15.67 12.83 -23.35
C LYS A 26 14.60 11.75 -23.49
N VAL A 27 13.32 12.12 -23.53
CA VAL A 27 12.20 11.18 -23.73
C VAL A 27 12.29 10.54 -25.12
N ASN A 28 12.49 11.33 -26.18
CA ASN A 28 12.60 10.79 -27.54
C ASN A 28 13.81 9.84 -27.70
N GLN A 29 14.93 10.17 -27.06
CA GLN A 29 16.13 9.31 -27.06
C GLN A 29 15.87 8.00 -26.29
N SER A 30 15.22 8.08 -25.13
CA SER A 30 14.88 6.91 -24.32
C SER A 30 13.88 5.99 -25.03
N TYR A 31 12.89 6.55 -25.72
CA TYR A 31 11.91 5.79 -26.48
C TYR A 31 12.59 5.03 -27.65
N SER A 32 13.49 5.71 -28.36
CA SER A 32 14.26 5.09 -29.45
C SER A 32 15.17 3.96 -28.96
N GLN A 33 15.77 4.09 -27.77
CA GLN A 33 16.57 3.03 -27.15
C GLN A 33 15.71 1.83 -26.72
N LEU A 34 14.56 2.08 -26.11
CA LEU A 34 13.62 1.02 -25.71
C LEU A 34 13.12 0.24 -26.92
N ASP A 35 12.78 0.91 -28.01
CA ASP A 35 12.37 0.25 -29.27
C ASP A 35 13.48 -0.61 -29.87
N GLN A 36 14.74 -0.15 -29.81
CA GLN A 36 15.88 -0.91 -30.30
C GLN A 36 16.13 -2.17 -29.45
N ASP A 37 16.00 -2.07 -28.12
CA ASP A 37 16.13 -3.19 -27.20
C ASP A 37 14.98 -4.20 -27.33
N HIS A 38 13.77 -3.73 -27.58
CA HIS A 38 12.63 -4.61 -27.90
C HIS A 38 12.87 -5.38 -29.21
N ARG A 39 13.42 -4.73 -30.24
CA ARG A 39 13.75 -5.40 -31.50
C ARG A 39 14.89 -6.42 -31.35
N LYS A 40 15.93 -6.11 -30.57
CA LYS A 40 17.02 -7.05 -30.27
C LYS A 40 16.53 -8.28 -29.53
N ARG A 41 15.73 -8.10 -28.46
CA ARG A 41 15.14 -9.22 -27.71
C ARG A 41 14.24 -10.10 -28.58
N LYS A 42 13.50 -9.50 -29.52
CA LYS A 42 12.67 -10.24 -30.49
C LYS A 42 13.50 -11.00 -31.53
N ALA A 43 14.70 -10.54 -31.86
CA ALA A 43 15.63 -11.23 -32.77
C ALA A 43 16.42 -12.34 -32.06
N GLU A 44 16.84 -12.12 -30.82
CA GLU A 44 17.52 -13.12 -29.98
C GLU A 44 16.61 -14.31 -29.66
N SER A 45 15.31 -14.07 -29.44
CA SER A 45 14.31 -15.13 -29.27
C SER A 45 14.07 -15.99 -30.53
N ARG A 46 14.57 -15.59 -31.70
CA ARG A 46 14.41 -16.33 -32.97
C ARG A 46 15.65 -17.13 -33.37
N LEU A 47 16.74 -17.06 -32.60
CA LEU A 47 18.01 -17.71 -32.93
C LEU A 47 18.31 -18.95 -32.07
N ASP A 48 17.45 -19.28 -31.09
CA ASP A 48 17.67 -20.41 -30.16
C ASP A 48 16.78 -21.63 -30.47
N GLU A 49 16.49 -21.86 -31.75
CA GLU A 49 15.76 -23.06 -32.21
C GLU A 49 16.75 -24.08 -32.80
N SER A 50 17.40 -24.85 -31.92
CA SER A 50 18.14 -26.07 -32.29
C SER A 50 17.29 -27.33 -32.02
N PRO A 51 17.50 -28.44 -32.76
CA PRO A 51 16.46 -29.46 -32.92
C PRO A 51 16.49 -30.57 -31.85
N HIS A 52 15.37 -30.69 -31.12
CA HIS A 52 14.74 -31.90 -30.54
C HIS A 52 15.44 -32.69 -29.41
N PRO A 53 14.72 -33.58 -28.67
CA PRO A 53 13.30 -33.57 -28.26
C PRO A 53 13.13 -33.87 -26.75
N THR A 54 11.98 -33.51 -26.14
CA THR A 54 11.17 -34.35 -25.21
C THR A 54 10.16 -33.47 -24.44
N GLY A 55 8.88 -33.82 -24.55
CA GLY A 55 7.98 -33.76 -23.39
C GLY A 55 7.05 -32.56 -23.25
N LEU A 56 5.87 -32.69 -23.86
CA LEU A 56 4.56 -32.37 -23.28
C LEU A 56 4.35 -30.95 -22.71
N LEU A 57 3.68 -30.11 -23.49
CA LEU A 57 2.33 -29.61 -23.19
C LEU A 57 1.86 -28.75 -24.38
N GLY A 58 0.90 -29.29 -25.14
CA GLY A 58 0.27 -28.59 -26.24
C GLY A 58 -0.57 -27.42 -25.75
N ILE A 59 -0.11 -26.20 -26.00
CA ILE A 59 -0.94 -25.00 -25.97
C ILE A 59 -0.97 -24.46 -27.40
N ARG A 60 -2.02 -24.84 -28.13
CA ARG A 60 -2.35 -24.25 -29.43
C ARG A 60 -3.03 -22.92 -29.14
N ILE A 61 -2.26 -21.84 -29.23
CA ILE A 61 -2.79 -20.47 -29.13
C ILE A 61 -3.78 -20.31 -30.29
N LYS A 62 -5.05 -20.11 -29.98
CA LYS A 62 -6.06 -19.67 -30.95
C LYS A 62 -5.70 -18.24 -31.34
N GLU A 63 -5.36 -18.03 -32.60
CA GLU A 63 -5.34 -16.71 -33.22
C GLU A 63 -6.75 -16.12 -33.11
N GLU A 64 -6.86 -14.93 -32.52
CA GLU A 64 -8.07 -14.13 -32.61
C GLU A 64 -8.20 -13.56 -34.03
N PRO A 65 -9.39 -13.60 -34.65
CA PRO A 65 -9.59 -13.02 -35.97
C PRO A 65 -9.43 -11.49 -35.92
N VAL A 66 -8.63 -10.96 -36.85
CA VAL A 66 -8.51 -9.53 -37.16
C VAL A 66 -9.92 -8.99 -37.43
N SER A 67 -10.36 -8.05 -36.59
CA SER A 67 -11.55 -7.26 -36.87
C SER A 67 -11.18 -6.23 -37.94
N ASP A 68 -11.90 -6.24 -39.05
CA ASP A 68 -11.81 -5.17 -40.05
C ASP A 68 -12.35 -3.87 -39.41
N GLU A 69 -11.51 -2.85 -39.41
CA GLU A 69 -11.79 -1.52 -38.88
C GLU A 69 -12.46 -0.70 -40.00
N ASP A 70 -13.79 -0.79 -40.14
CA ASP A 70 -14.51 0.12 -41.03
C ASP A 70 -14.51 1.55 -40.44
N PRO A 71 -14.16 2.59 -41.23
CA PRO A 71 -14.10 3.96 -40.76
C PRO A 71 -15.50 4.49 -40.43
N MET A 72 -15.73 4.91 -39.20
CA MET A 72 -16.98 5.56 -38.79
C MET A 72 -17.21 6.84 -39.60
N GLU A 73 -18.24 6.83 -40.44
CA GLU A 73 -18.82 8.04 -41.03
C GLU A 73 -19.46 8.88 -39.91
N THR A 74 -18.84 10.00 -39.59
CA THR A 74 -19.43 11.03 -38.71
C THR A 74 -20.47 11.80 -39.51
N SER A 75 -21.69 11.27 -39.57
CA SER A 75 -22.85 12.04 -40.03
C SER A 75 -23.32 12.94 -38.89
N ILE A 76 -23.13 14.25 -39.09
CA ILE A 76 -23.74 15.33 -38.30
C ILE A 76 -25.21 15.44 -38.74
N PRO A 77 -26.20 15.37 -37.82
CA PRO A 77 -27.48 16.01 -38.06
C PRO A 77 -27.50 17.35 -37.33
N GLU A 78 -27.43 18.42 -38.11
CA GLU A 78 -27.99 19.71 -37.74
C GLU A 78 -29.51 19.58 -37.55
N ASN A 79 -30.05 20.50 -36.74
CA ASN A 79 -31.46 20.87 -36.58
C ASN A 79 -32.35 20.05 -35.63
N LEU A 80 -32.69 20.68 -34.50
CA LEU A 80 -34.06 21.02 -34.02
C LEU A 80 -33.93 21.57 -32.58
N ASN A 81 -33.93 22.89 -32.41
CA ASN A 81 -35.08 23.72 -32.05
C ASN A 81 -35.56 23.57 -30.59
N ASN A 82 -35.33 24.65 -29.83
CA ASN A 82 -35.94 25.14 -28.61
C ASN A 82 -37.05 24.33 -27.91
N GLY A 83 -36.90 24.19 -26.59
CA GLY A 83 -38.01 24.35 -25.65
C GLY A 83 -37.99 23.46 -24.41
N LEU A 84 -38.13 24.12 -23.24
CA LEU A 84 -38.60 23.61 -21.94
C LEU A 84 -37.53 22.95 -21.04
N VAL A 85 -36.97 23.66 -20.06
CA VAL A 85 -37.47 24.08 -18.72
C VAL A 85 -37.31 23.00 -17.65
N ASN A 86 -36.73 23.44 -16.52
CA ASN A 86 -36.53 22.79 -15.23
C ASN A 86 -35.40 21.75 -15.07
N GLY A 87 -34.37 22.16 -14.34
CA GLY A 87 -33.38 21.27 -13.77
C GLY A 87 -32.36 22.00 -12.88
N ILE A 88 -32.79 22.37 -11.68
CA ILE A 88 -31.98 22.50 -10.45
C ILE A 88 -30.50 22.93 -10.60
N HIS A 89 -30.32 24.23 -10.41
CA HIS A 89 -29.07 24.87 -10.00
C HIS A 89 -28.63 24.29 -8.64
N LEU A 90 -27.60 23.44 -8.63
CA LEU A 90 -26.69 23.33 -7.48
C LEU A 90 -25.41 24.08 -7.86
N GLU A 91 -25.43 25.40 -7.67
CA GLU A 91 -24.22 26.07 -7.24
C GLU A 91 -24.18 26.02 -5.73
N ASP A 92 -23.32 25.16 -5.20
CA ASP A 92 -22.55 25.54 -4.02
C ASP A 92 -21.15 25.89 -4.50
N SER A 93 -21.06 27.17 -4.88
CA SER A 93 -19.83 27.94 -4.86
C SER A 93 -19.31 27.99 -3.43
N LEU A 94 -18.21 27.28 -3.17
CA LEU A 94 -17.26 27.68 -2.13
C LEU A 94 -15.84 27.51 -2.67
N ASP A 95 -15.27 28.67 -2.97
CA ASP A 95 -13.89 28.90 -3.35
C ASP A 95 -12.86 28.35 -2.34
N SER A 96 -11.89 27.62 -2.88
CA SER A 96 -10.45 27.57 -2.57
C SER A 96 -9.95 27.97 -1.16
N ILE A 97 -9.34 27.00 -0.44
CA ILE A 97 -7.90 26.98 -0.07
C ILE A 97 -7.55 25.80 0.86
N ASN A 98 -7.37 24.61 0.30
CA ASN A 98 -6.35 23.59 0.66
C ASN A 98 -6.70 22.29 -0.07
N GLY A 99 -5.76 21.78 -0.87
CA GLY A 99 -5.97 20.67 -1.81
C GLY A 99 -6.15 19.31 -1.15
N HIS A 100 -7.36 18.99 -0.72
CA HIS A 100 -7.79 17.61 -0.49
C HIS A 100 -9.26 17.47 -0.91
N MET A 101 -9.51 16.87 -2.09
CA MET A 101 -10.88 16.49 -2.45
C MET A 101 -11.40 15.48 -1.41
N PRO A 102 -12.61 15.65 -0.87
CA PRO A 102 -13.19 14.66 0.03
C PRO A 102 -13.36 13.34 -0.74
N VAL A 103 -12.84 12.26 -0.17
CA VAL A 103 -13.09 10.89 -0.65
C VAL A 103 -14.61 10.66 -0.60
N PRO A 104 -15.24 10.14 -1.67
CA PRO A 104 -16.68 9.90 -1.68
C PRO A 104 -17.10 9.09 -0.44
N GLU A 105 -18.16 9.51 0.24
CA GLU A 105 -18.59 8.92 1.52
C GLU A 105 -18.72 7.39 1.45
N ARG A 106 -19.23 6.86 0.33
CA ARG A 106 -19.32 5.42 0.08
C ARG A 106 -17.97 4.70 0.02
N VAL A 107 -16.94 5.33 -0.55
CA VAL A 107 -15.57 4.78 -0.56
C VAL A 107 -15.06 4.67 0.88
N THR A 108 -15.33 5.69 1.69
CA THR A 108 -14.95 5.75 3.11
C THR A 108 -15.64 4.64 3.91
N GLU A 109 -16.92 4.36 3.67
CA GLU A 109 -17.67 3.27 4.31
C GLU A 109 -17.12 1.88 3.97
N GLU A 110 -16.87 1.61 2.68
CA GLU A 110 -16.29 0.33 2.22
C GLU A 110 -14.89 0.14 2.79
N LEU A 111 -14.06 1.19 2.79
CA LEU A 111 -12.73 1.14 3.38
C LEU A 111 -12.80 0.90 4.89
N ARG A 112 -13.72 1.57 5.59
CA ARG A 112 -13.96 1.35 7.03
C ARG A 112 -14.36 -0.08 7.32
N ALA A 113 -15.26 -0.66 6.51
CA ALA A 113 -15.70 -2.03 6.64
C ALA A 113 -14.54 -3.03 6.45
N PHE A 114 -13.73 -2.84 5.40
CA PHE A 114 -12.54 -3.64 5.15
C PHE A 114 -11.54 -3.57 6.32
N VAL A 115 -11.17 -2.35 6.75
CA VAL A 115 -10.18 -2.16 7.82
C VAL A 115 -10.71 -2.73 9.13
N GLY A 116 -11.95 -2.42 9.51
CA GLY A 116 -12.58 -2.92 10.73
C GLY A 116 -12.66 -4.44 10.77
N ALA A 117 -13.10 -5.09 9.67
CA ALA A 117 -13.14 -6.55 9.58
C ALA A 117 -11.74 -7.18 9.64
N THR A 118 -10.76 -6.54 9.01
CA THR A 118 -9.38 -7.01 8.98
C THR A 118 -8.75 -6.99 10.37
N PHE A 119 -8.89 -5.90 11.12
CA PHE A 119 -8.33 -5.79 12.48
C PHE A 119 -9.06 -6.65 13.50
N LYS A 120 -10.37 -6.87 13.36
CA LYS A 120 -11.11 -7.84 14.19
C LYS A 120 -10.57 -9.28 14.04
N LYS A 121 -10.00 -9.61 12.87
CA LYS A 121 -9.42 -10.93 12.61
C LYS A 121 -7.94 -11.02 13.02
N GLN A 122 -7.16 -10.00 12.70
CA GLN A 122 -5.69 -10.06 12.82
C GLN A 122 -5.15 -9.46 14.12
N TYR A 123 -5.91 -8.57 14.76
CA TYR A 123 -5.56 -7.76 15.94
C TYR A 123 -4.37 -6.83 15.76
N VAL A 124 -3.25 -7.29 15.20
CA VAL A 124 -2.01 -6.52 15.03
C VAL A 124 -1.48 -6.69 13.61
N LEU A 125 -1.21 -5.57 12.93
CA LEU A 125 -0.70 -5.53 11.56
C LEU A 125 0.31 -4.40 11.39
N THR A 126 1.29 -4.60 10.52
CA THR A 126 2.11 -3.51 9.99
C THR A 126 1.37 -2.82 8.84
N LEU A 127 1.76 -1.58 8.49
CA LEU A 127 1.22 -0.91 7.31
C LEU A 127 1.50 -1.74 6.03
N ASN A 128 2.69 -2.33 5.93
CA ASN A 128 3.05 -3.18 4.79
C ASN A 128 2.08 -4.37 4.64
N GLU A 129 1.76 -5.05 5.74
CA GLU A 129 0.84 -6.18 5.70
C GLU A 129 -0.61 -5.75 5.43
N LEU A 130 -1.04 -4.61 5.99
CA LEU A 130 -2.36 -4.05 5.69
C LEU A 130 -2.51 -3.70 4.20
N LYS A 131 -1.48 -3.08 3.59
CA LYS A 131 -1.44 -2.79 2.15
C LYS A 131 -1.52 -4.08 1.32
N ARG A 132 -0.79 -5.12 1.72
CA ARG A 132 -0.84 -6.44 1.07
C ARG A 132 -2.24 -7.04 1.14
N LEU A 133 -2.89 -7.00 2.30
CA LEU A 133 -4.26 -7.50 2.49
C LEU A 133 -5.28 -6.66 1.73
N PHE A 134 -5.09 -5.34 1.65
CA PHE A 134 -5.94 -4.45 0.87
C PHE A 134 -5.85 -4.75 -0.63
N ASN A 135 -4.64 -4.90 -1.16
CA ASN A 135 -4.45 -5.30 -2.57
C ASN A 135 -5.05 -6.68 -2.86
N LEU A 136 -4.93 -7.63 -1.93
CA LEU A 136 -5.59 -8.92 -2.05
C LEU A 136 -7.11 -8.80 -2.04
N HIS A 137 -7.66 -7.92 -1.22
CA HIS A 137 -9.09 -7.63 -1.20
C HIS A 137 -9.57 -7.02 -2.52
N LEU A 138 -8.84 -6.02 -3.05
CA LEU A 138 -9.12 -5.42 -4.36
C LEU A 138 -9.14 -6.45 -5.49
N ALA A 139 -8.21 -7.42 -5.48
CA ALA A 139 -8.16 -8.47 -6.49
C ALA A 139 -9.40 -9.39 -6.50
N GLY A 140 -10.17 -9.43 -5.41
CA GLY A 140 -11.41 -10.18 -5.30
C GLY A 140 -12.67 -9.39 -5.64
N LEU A 141 -12.56 -8.09 -5.95
CA LEU A 141 -13.71 -7.22 -6.23
C LEU A 141 -14.01 -7.14 -7.74
N PRO A 142 -15.28 -6.98 -8.13
CA PRO A 142 -15.64 -6.79 -9.54
C PRO A 142 -15.10 -5.46 -10.08
N PRO A 143 -14.78 -5.37 -11.38
CA PRO A 143 -14.39 -4.11 -12.00
C PRO A 143 -15.41 -2.99 -11.76
N GLY A 144 -14.93 -1.76 -11.58
CA GLY A 144 -15.78 -0.60 -11.28
C GLY A 144 -16.14 -0.42 -9.81
N ASN A 145 -15.61 -1.27 -8.90
CA ASN A 145 -15.73 -1.03 -7.46
C ASN A 145 -15.08 0.32 -7.06
N LEU A 146 -15.72 1.02 -6.11
CA LEU A 146 -15.30 2.33 -5.64
C LEU A 146 -13.88 2.36 -5.05
N LEU A 147 -13.41 1.25 -4.46
CA LEU A 147 -12.07 1.15 -3.85
C LEU A 147 -10.94 1.18 -4.88
N PHE A 148 -11.22 1.04 -6.18
CA PHE A 148 -10.24 1.23 -7.24
C PHE A 148 -9.89 2.70 -7.50
N SER A 149 -10.50 3.66 -6.80
CA SER A 149 -10.25 5.10 -6.95
C SER A 149 -8.84 5.57 -6.54
N GLY A 150 -7.97 4.66 -6.10
CA GLY A 150 -6.62 4.97 -5.63
C GLY A 150 -6.61 5.45 -4.19
N ILE A 151 -6.56 4.51 -3.24
CA ILE A 151 -6.44 4.83 -1.81
C ILE A 151 -4.97 5.04 -1.45
N SER A 152 -4.64 6.21 -0.93
CA SER A 152 -3.28 6.50 -0.47
C SER A 152 -2.95 5.80 0.85
N ASP A 153 -1.66 5.55 1.10
CA ASP A 153 -1.20 5.01 2.39
C ASP A 153 -1.63 5.89 3.57
N LYS A 154 -1.72 7.21 3.38
CA LYS A 154 -2.18 8.15 4.41
C LYS A 154 -3.66 7.94 4.72
N THR A 155 -4.51 7.83 3.70
CA THR A 155 -5.94 7.53 3.84
C THR A 155 -6.16 6.18 4.55
N LEU A 156 -5.36 5.17 4.21
CA LEU A 156 -5.44 3.87 4.85
C LEU A 156 -5.06 3.95 6.34
N GLN A 157 -3.98 4.66 6.69
CA GLN A 157 -3.58 4.89 8.08
C GLN A 157 -4.63 5.68 8.86
N ASP A 158 -5.20 6.72 8.26
CA ASP A 158 -6.25 7.52 8.91
C ASP A 158 -7.49 6.69 9.18
N MET A 159 -7.90 5.84 8.22
CA MET A 159 -9.01 4.91 8.45
C MET A 159 -8.74 3.90 9.57
N VAL A 160 -7.50 3.42 9.70
CA VAL A 160 -7.10 2.54 10.81
C VAL A 160 -7.32 3.22 12.17
N LEU A 161 -6.95 4.49 12.28
CA LEU A 161 -7.17 5.25 13.50
C LEU A 161 -8.67 5.52 13.74
N ASP A 162 -9.42 5.83 12.68
CA ASP A 162 -10.87 6.08 12.75
C ASP A 162 -11.67 4.85 13.21
N VAL A 163 -11.23 3.62 12.89
CA VAL A 163 -11.88 2.38 13.38
C VAL A 163 -11.50 2.02 14.82
N GLY A 164 -10.76 2.88 15.53
CA GLY A 164 -10.38 2.67 16.92
C GLY A 164 -9.13 1.81 17.11
N CYS A 165 -8.32 1.61 16.08
CA CYS A 165 -6.98 1.04 16.27
C CYS A 165 -6.00 2.11 16.76
N LYS A 166 -4.86 1.68 17.30
CA LYS A 166 -3.76 2.55 17.70
C LYS A 166 -2.46 2.16 17.01
N GLN A 167 -1.65 3.17 16.70
CA GLN A 167 -0.28 2.95 16.29
C GLN A 167 0.58 2.63 17.52
N ILE A 168 1.32 1.52 17.44
CA ILE A 168 2.24 1.08 18.50
C ILE A 168 3.65 1.47 18.10
N MET A 169 4.27 2.35 18.87
CA MET A 169 5.66 2.76 18.66
C MET A 169 6.62 1.70 19.18
N VAL A 170 6.80 0.61 18.42
CA VAL A 170 7.74 -0.45 18.77
C VAL A 170 9.18 0.07 18.61
N PRO A 171 10.06 -0.05 19.61
CA PRO A 171 11.44 0.40 19.50
C PRO A 171 12.28 -0.63 18.73
N PHE A 172 12.19 -0.61 17.40
CA PHE A 172 13.00 -1.47 16.54
C PHE A 172 14.50 -1.28 16.82
N PRO A 173 15.32 -2.35 16.73
CA PRO A 173 16.76 -2.22 16.89
C PRO A 173 17.36 -1.26 15.84
N PRO A 174 18.43 -0.50 16.16
CA PRO A 174 19.06 0.43 15.22
C PRO A 174 19.49 -0.21 13.89
N GLN A 175 19.83 -1.49 13.91
CA GLN A 175 20.24 -2.31 12.77
C GLN A 175 19.07 -3.02 12.07
N THR A 176 17.83 -2.60 12.31
CA THR A 176 16.66 -3.21 11.67
C THR A 176 16.76 -3.11 10.14
N THR A 177 16.44 -4.21 9.47
CA THR A 177 16.26 -4.28 8.01
C THR A 177 14.84 -3.97 7.58
N ALA A 178 13.93 -3.75 8.54
CA ALA A 178 12.51 -3.52 8.29
C ALA A 178 12.32 -2.22 7.49
N LEU A 179 11.51 -2.28 6.44
CA LEU A 179 11.12 -1.09 5.68
C LEU A 179 10.29 -0.12 6.54
N PRO A 180 10.20 1.17 6.17
CA PRO A 180 9.41 2.15 6.93
C PRO A 180 7.96 1.72 7.19
N ASP A 181 7.32 1.06 6.22
CA ASP A 181 5.95 0.55 6.35
C ASP A 181 5.84 -0.69 7.24
N GLU A 182 6.93 -1.44 7.42
CA GLU A 182 6.99 -2.58 8.34
C GLU A 182 7.20 -2.12 9.79
N GLN A 183 7.78 -0.93 9.98
CA GLN A 183 7.96 -0.33 11.29
C GLN A 183 6.71 0.39 11.82
N LYS A 184 5.74 0.65 10.94
CA LYS A 184 4.43 1.22 11.31
C LYS A 184 3.49 0.09 11.75
N VAL A 185 3.47 -0.18 13.05
CA VAL A 185 2.64 -1.23 13.65
C VAL A 185 1.33 -0.62 14.16
N PHE A 186 0.21 -1.22 13.80
CA PHE A 186 -1.12 -0.87 14.27
C PHE A 186 -1.75 -2.05 15.00
N ALA A 187 -2.54 -1.76 16.03
CA ALA A 187 -3.25 -2.77 16.79
C ALA A 187 -4.68 -2.32 17.11
N LEU A 188 -5.61 -3.28 17.10
CA LEU A 188 -6.97 -3.09 17.57
C LEU A 188 -6.94 -2.81 19.08
N TRP A 189 -7.46 -1.66 19.49
CA TRP A 189 -7.43 -1.24 20.89
C TRP A 189 -8.57 -1.86 21.70
N GLU A 190 -9.75 -1.95 21.09
CA GLU A 190 -10.96 -2.52 21.67
C GLU A 190 -11.65 -3.41 20.63
N ALA A 191 -11.69 -4.72 20.93
CA ALA A 191 -12.45 -5.71 20.17
C ALA A 191 -13.88 -5.87 20.70
N GLY A 192 -14.16 -5.37 21.91
CA GLY A 192 -15.44 -5.51 22.60
C GLY A 192 -15.56 -6.83 23.37
N ASP A 193 -14.43 -7.41 23.79
CA ASP A 193 -14.39 -8.64 24.59
C ASP A 193 -13.66 -8.44 25.92
N VAL A 194 -13.75 -9.43 26.82
CA VAL A 194 -13.16 -9.37 28.17
C VAL A 194 -11.62 -9.31 28.17
N TYR A 195 -10.97 -9.58 27.04
CA TYR A 195 -9.52 -9.57 26.90
C TYR A 195 -8.96 -8.22 26.41
N ASP A 196 -9.81 -7.22 26.18
CA ASP A 196 -9.37 -5.90 25.70
C ASP A 196 -8.28 -5.30 26.59
N GLN A 197 -8.52 -5.26 27.89
CA GLN A 197 -7.56 -4.66 28.81
C GLN A 197 -6.25 -5.48 28.89
N HIS A 198 -6.33 -6.81 28.77
CA HIS A 198 -5.14 -7.67 28.71
C HIS A 198 -4.30 -7.39 27.45
N ARG A 199 -4.96 -7.22 26.29
CA ARG A 199 -4.28 -6.81 25.04
C ARG A 199 -3.66 -5.43 25.19
N GLN A 200 -4.35 -4.47 25.79
CA GLN A 200 -3.82 -3.11 25.99
C GLN A 200 -2.54 -3.11 26.81
N ILE A 201 -2.49 -3.84 27.94
CA ILE A 201 -1.26 -3.99 28.74
C ILE A 201 -0.15 -4.65 27.92
N LEU A 202 -0.47 -5.68 27.14
CA LEU A 202 0.51 -6.32 26.26
C LEU A 202 1.08 -5.31 25.24
N LEU A 203 0.22 -4.52 24.59
CA LEU A 203 0.63 -3.54 23.59
C LEU A 203 1.50 -2.43 24.21
N GLU A 204 1.19 -2.00 25.44
CA GLU A 204 2.02 -1.07 26.20
C GLU A 204 3.42 -1.63 26.51
N ILE A 205 3.55 -2.92 26.83
CA ILE A 205 4.86 -3.55 26.99
C ILE A 205 5.67 -3.39 25.70
N PHE A 206 5.06 -3.63 24.54
CA PHE A 206 5.75 -3.55 23.25
C PHE A 206 6.03 -2.12 22.75
N SER A 207 5.35 -1.09 23.30
CA SER A 207 5.75 0.31 23.08
C SER A 207 7.13 0.65 23.66
N LYS A 208 7.62 -0.17 24.60
CA LYS A 208 8.92 0.02 25.28
C LYS A 208 9.92 -1.08 24.98
N ASN A 209 9.50 -2.14 24.32
CA ASN A 209 10.29 -3.33 24.09
C ASN A 209 10.05 -3.86 22.68
N TYR A 210 11.12 -4.14 21.93
CA TYR A 210 10.99 -4.83 20.66
C TYR A 210 10.52 -6.28 20.82
N ARG A 211 11.01 -6.96 21.86
CA ARG A 211 10.72 -8.37 22.18
C ARG A 211 10.82 -8.62 23.67
N VAL A 212 10.05 -9.59 24.18
CA VAL A 212 10.04 -9.95 25.60
C VAL A 212 9.93 -11.46 25.80
N ARG A 213 10.25 -11.95 27.00
CA ARG A 213 9.92 -13.32 27.41
C ARG A 213 8.47 -13.39 27.92
N ARG A 214 7.87 -14.59 27.87
CA ARG A 214 6.48 -14.83 28.34
C ARG A 214 6.26 -14.36 29.78
N ASN A 215 7.22 -14.59 30.66
CA ASN A 215 7.13 -14.23 32.07
C ASN A 215 6.99 -12.72 32.30
N ILE A 216 7.54 -11.86 31.43
CA ILE A 216 7.38 -10.41 31.54
C ILE A 216 5.92 -10.02 31.33
N ILE A 217 5.27 -10.63 30.33
CA ILE A 217 3.85 -10.39 30.02
C ILE A 217 2.97 -10.92 31.14
N GLN A 218 3.21 -12.17 31.56
CA GLN A 218 2.46 -12.80 32.65
C GLN A 218 2.57 -12.00 33.95
N ASN A 219 3.78 -11.60 34.34
CA ASN A 219 3.99 -10.82 35.57
C ASN A 219 3.35 -9.43 35.49
N ARG A 220 3.31 -8.81 34.31
CA ARG A 220 2.66 -7.51 34.13
C ARG A 220 1.15 -7.64 34.25
N LEU A 221 0.55 -8.66 33.64
CA LEU A 221 -0.89 -8.93 33.74
C LEU A 221 -1.28 -9.32 35.18
N ALA A 222 -0.52 -10.20 35.83
CA ALA A 222 -0.79 -10.61 37.21
C ALA A 222 -0.68 -9.44 38.22
N ARG A 223 0.14 -8.42 37.91
CA ARG A 223 0.21 -7.21 38.74
C ARG A 223 -1.08 -6.39 38.68
N GLU A 224 -1.75 -6.36 37.54
CA GLU A 224 -2.94 -5.54 37.33
C GLU A 224 -4.23 -6.31 37.70
N TYR A 225 -4.26 -7.64 37.53
CA TYR A 225 -5.46 -8.48 37.77
C TYR A 225 -5.35 -9.49 38.92
N GLY A 226 -4.20 -9.60 39.57
CA GLY A 226 -3.94 -10.56 40.65
C GLY A 226 -3.24 -11.84 40.18
N GLU A 227 -2.80 -12.65 41.15
CA GLU A 227 -2.00 -13.86 40.90
C GLU A 227 -2.79 -15.01 40.26
N ASP A 228 -4.12 -14.94 40.28
CA ASP A 228 -5.05 -15.95 39.73
C ASP A 228 -5.26 -15.83 38.20
N LEU A 229 -4.36 -15.16 37.49
CA LEU A 229 -4.42 -15.02 36.03
C LEU A 229 -4.31 -16.39 35.36
N ASP A 230 -5.34 -16.79 34.62
CA ASP A 230 -5.36 -18.11 34.00
C ASP A 230 -4.35 -18.15 32.83
N LYS A 231 -3.64 -19.28 32.75
CA LYS A 231 -2.69 -19.56 31.68
C LYS A 231 -3.34 -19.40 30.30
N GLN A 232 -4.61 -19.80 30.17
CA GLN A 232 -5.34 -19.70 28.91
C GLN A 232 -5.58 -18.25 28.49
N GLU A 233 -5.78 -17.34 29.43
CA GLU A 233 -5.97 -15.90 29.14
C GLU A 233 -4.68 -15.31 28.57
N VAL A 234 -3.53 -15.62 29.19
CA VAL A 234 -2.22 -15.22 28.66
C VAL A 234 -1.99 -15.81 27.27
N ASP A 235 -2.27 -17.10 27.08
CA ASP A 235 -2.07 -17.77 25.79
C ASP A 235 -3.00 -17.21 24.70
N LYS A 236 -4.23 -16.82 25.05
CA LYS A 236 -5.18 -16.17 24.13
C LYS A 236 -4.64 -14.83 23.64
N VAL A 237 -4.20 -13.97 24.56
CA VAL A 237 -3.69 -12.62 24.22
C VAL A 237 -2.41 -12.72 23.40
N LEU A 238 -1.52 -13.66 23.74
CA LEU A 238 -0.32 -13.95 22.95
C LEU A 238 -0.66 -14.43 21.54
N LYS A 239 -1.66 -15.31 21.38
CA LYS A 239 -2.11 -15.79 20.07
C LYS A 239 -2.73 -14.68 19.23
N ASP A 240 -3.45 -13.75 19.85
CA ASP A 240 -4.09 -12.62 19.18
C ASP A 240 -3.03 -11.64 18.65
N CYS A 241 -2.07 -11.25 19.48
CA CYS A 241 -1.20 -10.10 19.19
C CYS A 241 0.23 -10.46 18.76
N CYS A 242 0.73 -11.65 19.10
CA CYS A 242 2.15 -11.95 19.07
C CYS A 242 2.51 -13.16 18.20
N VAL A 243 3.82 -13.31 17.98
CA VAL A 243 4.48 -14.48 17.43
C VAL A 243 5.70 -14.83 18.30
N SER A 244 5.98 -16.12 18.44
CA SER A 244 7.14 -16.62 19.20
C SER A 244 8.26 -17.04 18.24
N GLN A 245 9.49 -16.54 18.48
CA GLN A 245 10.68 -16.93 17.76
C GLN A 245 11.88 -16.98 18.71
N GLY A 246 12.60 -18.10 18.75
CA GLY A 246 13.79 -18.26 19.59
C GLY A 246 13.52 -18.07 21.10
N GLY A 247 12.34 -18.48 21.59
CA GLY A 247 11.93 -18.33 22.99
C GLY A 247 11.57 -16.89 23.39
N MET A 248 11.50 -15.96 22.44
CA MET A 248 11.10 -14.57 22.62
C MET A 248 9.78 -14.32 21.90
N TRP A 249 8.95 -13.44 22.46
CA TRP A 249 7.69 -12.98 21.88
C TRP A 249 7.87 -11.60 21.27
N TYR A 250 7.26 -11.44 20.09
CA TYR A 250 7.26 -10.23 19.28
C TYR A 250 5.82 -9.92 18.89
N LEU A 251 5.49 -8.65 18.64
CA LEU A 251 4.25 -8.33 17.96
C LEU A 251 4.25 -8.95 16.54
N LYS A 252 3.06 -9.34 16.07
CA LYS A 252 2.92 -9.84 14.70
C LYS A 252 3.44 -8.83 13.69
N GLY A 253 4.17 -9.34 12.69
CA GLY A 253 4.75 -8.54 11.61
C GLY A 253 6.05 -7.80 11.95
N THR A 254 6.53 -7.80 13.21
CA THR A 254 7.78 -7.10 13.56
C THR A 254 9.03 -7.96 13.44
N VAL A 255 8.86 -9.29 13.43
CA VAL A 255 9.97 -10.24 13.27
C VAL A 255 10.58 -10.13 11.88
N GLN A 256 11.87 -9.80 11.84
CA GLN A 256 12.66 -9.89 10.61
C GLN A 256 12.96 -11.35 10.32
N GLN A 257 12.39 -11.89 9.24
CA GLN A 257 12.78 -13.19 8.74
C GLN A 257 14.12 -13.03 8.01
N SER A 258 15.17 -13.66 8.52
CA SER A 258 16.39 -13.82 7.75
C SER A 258 16.06 -14.73 6.57
N THR A 259 15.95 -14.18 5.37
CA THR A 259 16.02 -14.97 4.14
C THR A 259 17.40 -15.64 4.13
N SER A 260 17.43 -16.93 4.47
CA SER A 260 18.58 -17.82 4.26
C SER A 260 18.37 -18.59 2.97
#